data_AF-A0A1H9KMH2-F1
#
_entry.id   AF-A0A1H9KMH2-F1
#
_cell.length_a   1.000
_cell.length_b   1.000
_cell.length_c   1.000
_cell.angle_alpha   90.00
_cell.angle_beta   90.00
_cell.angle_gamma   90.00
#
_symmetry.space_group_name_H-M   'P 1'
#
loop_
_entity.id
_entity.type
_entity.pdbx_description
1 polymer ?
#
loop_
_entity_poly.entity_id
_entity_poly.type
_entity_poly.pdbx_seq_one_letter_code
_entity_poly.pdbx_strand_id
1 'polypeptide(L)' 'MRYEVVWEPEALVQAERLAKDDPDGVRQVFTAVDHLADNPRPQGAFGSSDVLRIHVGAYRVMYEI' A
#
# COMPACT_ATOMS: atom_id res chain seq x y z
N MET A 1 11.96 -14.08 6.71
CA MET A 1 10.51 -14.26 6.95
C MET A 1 9.82 -13.36 5.95
N ARG A 2 8.92 -13.86 5.11
CA ARG A 2 8.26 -13.08 4.06
C ARG A 2 6.76 -13.17 4.26
N TYR A 3 6.08 -12.03 4.24
CA TYR A 3 4.64 -11.92 4.35
C TYR A 3 3.99 -12.07 2.98
N GLU A 4 2.73 -12.47 2.96
CA GLU A 4 1.89 -12.44 1.76
C GLU A 4 1.10 -11.13 1.75
N VAL A 5 1.11 -10.43 0.62
CA VAL A 5 0.29 -9.24 0.42
C VAL A 5 -1.07 -9.68 -0.11
N VAL A 6 -2.11 -9.41 0.67
CA VAL A 6 -3.51 -9.61 0.26
C VAL A 6 -4.16 -8.25 0.08
N TRP A 7 -4.78 -8.05 -1.08
CA TRP A 7 -5.52 -6.83 -1.39
C TRP A 7 -7.01 -7.01 -1.09
N GLU A 8 -7.56 -6.12 -0.29
CA GLU A 8 -9.02 -6.02 -0.15
C GLU A 8 -9.65 -5.66 -1.51
N PRO A 9 -10.80 -6.27 -1.88
CA PRO A 9 -11.47 -5.96 -3.14
C PRO A 9 -11.76 -4.46 -3.31
N GLU A 10 -12.11 -3.77 -2.23
CA GLU A 10 -12.35 -2.33 -2.23
C GLU A 10 -11.10 -1.53 -2.58
N ALA A 11 -9.92 -1.97 -2.12
CA ALA A 11 -8.65 -1.32 -2.41
C ALA A 11 -8.32 -1.41 -3.91
N LEU A 12 -8.58 -2.55 -4.55
CA LEU A 12 -8.38 -2.72 -5.99
C LEU A 12 -9.34 -1.85 -6.81
N VAL A 13 -10.61 -1.75 -6.39
CA VAL A 13 -11.59 -0.86 -7.03
C VAL A 13 -11.17 0.61 -6.93
N GLN A 14 -10.63 1.05 -5.78
CA GLN A 14 -10.10 2.41 -5.66
C GLN A 14 -8.84 2.61 -6.52
N ALA A 15 -7.93 1.64 -6.54
CA ALA A 15 -6.73 1.70 -7.38
C ALA A 15 -7.08 1.84 -8.86
N GLU A 16 -8.09 1.08 -9.35
CA GLU A 16 -8.57 1.19 -10.73
C GLU A 16 -9.13 2.59 -11.03
N ARG A 17 -9.89 3.19 -10.12
CA ARG A 17 -10.42 4.55 -10.27
C ARG A 17 -9.30 5.58 -10.34
N LEU A 18 -8.34 5.50 -9.43
CA LEU A 18 -7.18 6.41 -9.37
C LEU A 18 -6.29 6.26 -10.60
N ALA A 19 -6.15 5.05 -11.14
CA ALA A 19 -5.32 4.78 -12.31
C ALA A 19 -5.86 5.43 -13.60
N LYS A 20 -7.15 5.81 -13.64
CA LYS A 20 -7.71 6.56 -14.77
C LYS A 20 -7.14 7.97 -14.89
N ASP A 21 -6.83 8.57 -13.74
CA ASP A 21 -6.29 9.93 -13.67
C ASP A 21 -4.76 9.92 -13.54
N ASP A 22 -4.18 8.96 -12.81
CA ASP A 22 -2.75 8.84 -12.56
C ASP A 22 -2.30 7.35 -12.50
N PRO A 23 -2.07 6.71 -13.66
CA PRO A 23 -1.64 5.31 -13.72
C PRO A 23 -0.22 5.08 -13.20
N ASP A 24 0.66 6.08 -13.32
CA ASP A 24 2.05 5.97 -12.87
C ASP A 24 2.14 6.04 -11.35
N GLY A 25 1.37 6.93 -10.73
CA GLY A 25 1.22 7.01 -9.29
C GLY A 25 0.66 5.72 -8.68
N VAL A 26 -0.37 5.13 -9.29
CA VAL A 26 -0.89 3.83 -8.85
C VAL A 26 0.14 2.72 -9.02
N ARG A 27 0.94 2.71 -10.09
CA ARG A 27 2.03 1.71 -10.24
C ARG A 27 3.08 1.83 -9.14
N GLN A 28 3.39 3.04 -8.69
CA GLN A 28 4.27 3.25 -7.54
C GLN A 28 3.67 2.67 -6.26
N VAL A 29 2.36 2.80 -6.06
CA VAL A 29 1.65 2.18 -4.92
C VAL A 29 1.84 0.67 -4.91
N PHE A 30 1.58 -0.02 -6.01
CA PHE A 30 1.78 -1.48 -6.09
C PHE A 30 3.22 -1.88 -5.79
N THR A 31 4.19 -1.18 -6.39
CA THR A 31 5.62 -1.45 -6.17
C THR A 31 6.01 -1.27 -4.69
N ALA A 32 5.52 -0.21 -4.05
CA ALA A 32 5.80 0.06 -2.65
C ALA A 32 5.18 -0.99 -1.72
N VAL A 33 3.98 -1.48 -2.04
CA VAL A 33 3.31 -2.52 -1.25
C VAL A 33 3.99 -3.88 -1.42
N ASP A 34 4.52 -4.22 -2.59
CA ASP A 34 5.29 -5.45 -2.78
C ASP A 34 6.51 -5.51 -1.84
N HIS A 35 7.13 -4.38 -1.51
CA HIS A 35 8.22 -4.31 -0.54
C HIS A 35 7.79 -4.55 0.91
N LEU A 36 6.50 -4.38 1.24
CA LEU A 36 5.98 -4.70 2.58
C LEU A 36 6.04 -6.20 2.88
N ALA A 37 6.04 -7.05 1.85
CA ALA A 37 6.23 -8.50 2.02
C ALA A 37 7.55 -8.82 2.73
N ASP A 38 8.60 -8.05 2.44
CA ASP A 38 9.95 -8.27 2.99
C ASP A 38 10.21 -7.40 4.23
N ASN A 39 9.64 -6.20 4.28
CA ASN A 39 9.73 -5.28 5.41
C ASN A 39 8.35 -4.68 5.73
N PRO A 40 7.53 -5.34 6.57
CA PRO A 40 6.14 -4.93 6.81
C PRO A 40 6.02 -3.65 7.63
N ARG A 41 7.09 -3.18 8.28
CA ARG A 41 7.13 -1.91 9.04
C ARG A 41 8.31 -1.06 8.59
N PRO A 42 8.28 -0.52 7.36
CA PRO A 42 9.36 0.32 6.86
C PRO A 42 9.47 1.62 7.66
N GLN A 43 10.63 2.28 7.55
CA GLN A 43 10.84 3.57 8.19
C GLN A 43 9.81 4.59 7.68
N GLY A 44 9.08 5.22 8.60
CA GLY A 44 8.00 6.16 8.27
C GLY A 44 6.60 5.54 8.21
N ALA A 45 6.47 4.21 8.39
CA ALA A 45 5.17 3.61 8.69
C ALA A 45 4.64 4.17 10.03
N PHE A 46 3.39 4.64 10.02
CA PHE A 46 2.76 5.29 11.16
C PHE A 46 1.36 4.73 11.39
N GLY A 47 1.01 4.40 12.63
CA GLY A 47 -0.29 3.80 12.95
C GLY A 47 -0.38 3.23 14.36
N SER A 48 -1.51 2.60 14.67
CA SER A 48 -1.71 1.82 15.91
C SER A 48 -1.14 0.41 15.77
N SER A 49 -1.36 -0.46 16.75
CA SER A 49 -0.97 -1.88 16.67
C SER A 49 -1.62 -2.61 15.50
N ASP A 50 -2.83 -2.19 15.13
CA ASP A 50 -3.71 -2.97 14.26
C ASP A 50 -3.69 -2.44 12.83
N VAL A 51 -3.58 -1.12 12.65
CA VAL A 51 -3.58 -0.48 11.32
C VAL A 51 -2.39 0.44 11.16
N LEU A 52 -1.62 0.20 10.11
CA LEU A 52 -0.46 0.98 9.70
C LEU A 52 -0.76 1.79 8.45
N ARG A 53 -0.05 2.90 8.30
CA ARG A 53 -0.10 3.76 7.12
C ARG A 53 1.28 4.08 6.60
N ILE A 54 1.47 3.99 5.30
CA ILE A 54 2.66 4.48 4.59
C ILE A 54 2.27 5.53 3.54
N HIS A 55 3.24 6.37 3.18
CA HIS A 55 3.13 7.35 2.11
C HIS A 55 3.81 6.84 0.85
N VAL A 56 3.12 6.95 -0.29
CA VAL A 56 3.67 6.61 -1.61
C VAL A 56 3.31 7.74 -2.57
N GLY A 57 4.24 8.67 -2.79
CA GLY A 57 3.96 9.89 -3.55
C GLY A 57 2.79 10.67 -2.94
N ALA A 58 1.75 10.93 -3.74
CA ALA A 58 0.53 11.59 -3.29
C ALA A 58 -0.42 10.67 -2.49
N TYR A 59 -0.21 9.35 -2.55
CA TYR A 59 -1.10 8.34 -1.99
C TYR A 59 -0.74 7.95 -0.58
N ARG A 60 -1.73 7.43 0.13
CA ARG A 60 -1.59 6.83 1.46
C ARG A 60 -2.15 5.42 1.37
N VAL A 61 -1.34 4.44 1.76
CA VAL A 61 -1.75 3.04 1.85
C VAL A 61 -1.99 2.72 3.32
N MET A 62 -3.15 2.17 3.61
CA MET A 62 -3.49 1.62 4.93
C MET A 62 -3.45 0.09 4.84
N TYR A 63 -2.86 -0.57 5.83
CA TYR A 63 -2.69 -2.01 5.84
C TYR A 63 -2.56 -2.55 7.27
N GLU A 64 -2.77 -3.85 7.38
CA GLU A 64 -2.60 -4.65 8.61
C GLU A 64 -1.55 -5.74 8.32
N ILE A 65 -0.97 -6.35 9.37
CA ILE A 65 0.07 -7.40 9.25
C ILE A 65 -0.43 -8.70 9.88
#